data_AF-A0A1F3SQ73-F1
#
_entry.id   AF-A0A1F3SQ73-F1
#
_cell.length_a   1.000
_cell.length_b   1.000
_cell.length_c   1.000
_cell.angle_alpha   90.00
_cell.angle_beta   90.00
_cell.angle_gamma   90.00
#
_symmetry.space_group_name_H-M   'P 1'
#
loop_
_entity.id
_entity.type
_entity.pdbx_description
1 polymer ?
#
loop_
_entity_poly.entity_id
_entity_poly.type
_entity_poly.pdbx_seq_one_letter_code
_entity_poly.pdbx_strand_id
1 'polypeptide(L)'
;MFKIMTLLLILAGCGSYRPESMESKMSHYNSEEQKTNQVPILSINFDVTKSRAPSSLALTEGKNKSAPNESAELLHFSNKKLYFMALFDQYNRLSRYTPSTTAMIKSCPNFHSGIIEILGDYPNPNNFKSPLRSEDYQAETTTHVGMQLPMQKNDFHPTVSEFFASAKGQNLYDLQIKALDVHLSKMYDELEELCQYGTSDNYYIFENLTTYIETKKLTQNNENFKILMRTTLFTNQVLTNTFEGLSEKGRQPANGELNRYYFDGVVRRLNVGWAVNFIDPSQLRAN
;
A
#
# COMPACT_ATOMS: atom_id res chain seq x y z
N MET A 1 35.76 46.60 -37.70
CA MET A 1 36.03 45.16 -37.89
C MET A 1 35.72 44.34 -36.61
N PHE A 2 34.64 44.67 -35.88
CA PHE A 2 34.37 44.10 -34.53
C PHE A 2 32.88 43.79 -34.26
N LYS A 3 32.05 43.64 -35.31
CA LYS A 3 30.58 43.45 -35.16
C LYS A 3 30.05 42.08 -35.61
N ILE A 4 30.91 41.14 -36.03
CA ILE A 4 30.48 39.82 -36.51
C ILE A 4 30.66 38.71 -35.44
N MET A 5 31.40 38.99 -34.36
CA MET A 5 31.78 37.97 -33.37
C MET A 5 30.81 37.79 -32.19
N THR A 6 29.65 38.45 -32.21
CA THR A 6 28.67 38.40 -31.09
C THR A 6 27.40 37.60 -31.40
N LEU A 7 27.21 37.16 -32.65
CA LEU A 7 25.99 36.44 -33.07
C LEU A 7 26.12 34.90 -32.99
N LEU A 8 27.32 34.35 -32.81
CA LEU A 8 27.57 32.89 -32.81
C LEU A 8 27.48 32.22 -31.43
N LEU A 9 27.26 32.98 -30.34
CA LEU A 9 27.17 32.42 -28.99
C LEU A 9 25.75 32.08 -28.51
N ILE A 10 24.70 32.38 -29.30
CA ILE A 10 23.31 32.16 -28.89
C ILE A 10 22.76 30.79 -29.36
N LEU A 11 23.46 30.07 -30.24
CA LEU A 11 22.98 28.81 -30.83
C LEU A 11 23.42 27.52 -30.11
N ALA A 12 24.20 27.62 -29.02
CA ALA A 12 24.73 26.45 -28.30
C ALA A 12 23.93 26.05 -27.04
N GLY A 13 22.79 26.70 -26.75
CA GLY A 13 22.13 26.59 -25.44
C GLY A 13 21.02 25.53 -25.28
N CYS A 14 20.48 24.94 -26.36
CA CYS A 14 19.25 24.15 -26.29
C CYS A 14 19.40 22.76 -26.94
N GLY A 15 20.28 21.89 -26.42
CA GLY A 15 20.58 20.62 -27.10
C GLY A 15 20.62 19.35 -26.25
N SER A 16 20.58 19.40 -24.93
CA SER A 16 20.79 18.19 -24.13
C SER A 16 19.88 18.11 -22.90
N TYR A 17 18.57 18.15 -23.13
CA TYR A 17 17.64 17.67 -22.12
C TYR A 17 17.46 16.16 -22.31
N ARG A 18 18.32 15.35 -21.69
CA ARG A 18 18.05 13.92 -21.54
C ARG A 18 17.00 13.77 -20.43
N PRO A 19 15.83 13.18 -20.72
CA PRO A 19 14.88 12.89 -19.66
C PRO A 19 15.52 11.90 -18.68
N GLU A 20 15.71 12.32 -17.44
CA GLU A 20 16.17 11.43 -16.36
C GLU A 20 15.26 10.20 -16.22
N SER A 21 15.85 9.06 -15.91
CA SER A 21 15.10 7.83 -15.61
C SER A 21 14.31 7.98 -14.31
N MET A 22 13.26 7.17 -14.13
CA MET A 22 12.50 7.18 -12.88
C MET A 22 13.36 6.77 -11.68
N GLU A 23 14.26 5.81 -11.84
CA GLU A 23 15.22 5.45 -10.80
C GLU A 23 16.05 6.68 -10.39
N SER A 24 16.46 7.50 -11.35
CA SER A 24 17.22 8.75 -11.10
C SER A 24 16.38 9.82 -10.41
N LYS A 25 15.11 10.00 -10.83
CA LYS A 25 14.21 10.96 -10.18
C LYS A 25 13.82 10.52 -8.78
N MET A 26 13.61 9.23 -8.56
CA MET A 26 13.32 8.64 -7.26
C MET A 26 14.57 8.64 -6.36
N SER A 27 15.77 8.47 -6.91
CA SER A 27 17.01 8.50 -6.13
C SER A 27 17.33 9.89 -5.60
N HIS A 28 16.88 10.96 -6.28
CA HIS A 28 16.97 12.33 -5.75
C HIS A 28 16.09 12.54 -4.49
N TYR A 29 15.11 11.66 -4.27
CA TYR A 29 14.27 11.61 -3.07
C TYR A 29 14.69 10.51 -2.09
N ASN A 30 15.89 9.93 -2.22
CA ASN A 30 16.58 9.43 -1.04
C ASN A 30 16.94 10.65 -0.19
N SER A 31 15.94 11.27 0.43
CA SER A 31 16.16 12.29 1.46
C SER A 31 17.12 11.66 2.44
N GLU A 32 18.22 12.34 2.75
CA GLU A 32 19.20 11.87 3.74
C GLU A 32 18.55 11.53 5.10
N GLU A 33 17.25 11.80 5.30
CA GLU A 33 16.46 11.34 6.43
C GLU A 33 15.00 10.94 6.08
N GLN A 34 14.77 9.97 5.20
CA GLN A 34 13.47 9.26 5.19
C GLN A 34 13.40 8.32 6.41
N LYS A 35 13.50 8.90 7.61
CA LYS A 35 13.61 8.18 8.89
C LYS A 35 12.26 7.77 9.45
N THR A 36 11.17 8.37 8.98
CA THR A 36 9.82 8.18 9.50
C THR A 36 8.94 7.46 8.49
N ASN A 37 8.13 6.50 8.96
CA ASN A 37 7.07 5.82 8.19
C ASN A 37 7.52 5.00 6.97
N GLN A 38 8.70 4.37 7.06
CA GLN A 38 9.22 3.49 6.02
C GLN A 38 8.28 2.32 5.68
N VAL A 39 7.99 2.15 4.38
CA VAL A 39 7.16 1.06 3.84
C VAL A 39 7.94 -0.25 3.81
N PRO A 40 7.46 -1.35 4.41
CA PRO A 40 8.15 -2.64 4.38
C PRO A 40 8.50 -3.09 2.96
N ILE A 41 9.73 -3.58 2.76
CA ILE A 41 10.18 -4.11 1.48
C ILE A 41 9.71 -5.56 1.37
N LEU A 42 8.67 -5.80 0.57
CA LEU A 42 8.13 -7.14 0.37
C LEU A 42 8.76 -7.81 -0.85
N SER A 43 9.37 -8.98 -0.65
CA SER A 43 9.90 -9.83 -1.72
C SER A 43 8.82 -10.83 -2.13
N ILE A 44 8.06 -10.49 -3.16
CA ILE A 44 6.98 -11.33 -3.69
C ILE A 44 7.28 -11.63 -5.15
N ASN A 45 7.27 -12.93 -5.49
CA ASN A 45 7.39 -13.39 -6.87
C ASN A 45 6.00 -13.73 -7.40
N PHE A 46 5.64 -13.17 -8.54
CA PHE A 46 4.32 -13.37 -9.13
C PHE A 46 4.41 -14.15 -10.44
N ASP A 47 3.49 -15.11 -10.59
CA ASP A 47 3.26 -15.78 -11.85
C ASP A 47 2.19 -15.02 -12.65
N VAL A 48 2.62 -14.32 -13.70
CA VAL A 48 1.74 -13.50 -14.55
C VAL A 48 0.79 -14.36 -15.39
N THR A 49 1.01 -15.68 -15.51
CA THR A 49 0.37 -16.52 -16.52
C THR A 49 -1.13 -16.77 -16.33
N LYS A 50 -1.73 -16.43 -15.19
CA LYS A 50 -3.13 -16.82 -14.85
C LYS A 50 -4.11 -15.69 -14.54
N SER A 51 -3.76 -14.45 -14.82
CA SER A 51 -4.47 -13.31 -14.24
C SER A 51 -5.38 -12.59 -15.25
N ARG A 52 -6.67 -12.96 -15.29
CA ARG A 52 -7.74 -12.13 -15.85
C ARG A 52 -8.33 -11.30 -14.71
N ALA A 53 -8.35 -9.97 -14.82
CA ALA A 53 -9.00 -9.11 -13.82
C ALA A 53 -10.46 -9.53 -13.60
N PRO A 54 -10.95 -9.58 -12.34
CA PRO A 54 -12.33 -9.91 -12.07
C PRO A 54 -13.23 -8.90 -12.79
N SER A 55 -14.35 -9.40 -13.31
CA SER A 55 -15.30 -8.64 -14.14
C SER A 55 -15.85 -7.40 -13.42
N SER A 56 -15.88 -7.41 -12.09
CA SER A 56 -16.30 -6.29 -11.23
C SER A 56 -15.34 -5.10 -11.24
N LEU A 57 -14.08 -5.32 -11.58
CA LEU A 57 -13.04 -4.29 -11.74
C LEU A 57 -12.70 -4.02 -13.20
N ALA A 58 -13.38 -4.67 -14.15
CA ALA A 58 -13.28 -4.31 -15.55
C ALA A 58 -13.68 -2.84 -15.68
N LEU A 59 -12.68 -1.98 -15.90
CA LEU A 59 -12.86 -0.61 -16.32
C LEU A 59 -13.51 -0.65 -17.69
N THR A 60 -14.83 -0.87 -17.73
CA THR A 60 -15.60 -0.70 -18.96
C THR A 60 -15.62 0.80 -19.24
N GLU A 61 -14.64 1.24 -20.03
CA GLU A 61 -14.79 2.38 -20.92
C GLU A 61 -15.99 2.07 -21.84
N GLY A 62 -17.20 2.36 -21.36
CA GLY A 62 -18.42 2.16 -22.10
C GLY A 62 -19.42 1.24 -21.42
N LYS A 63 -20.48 1.87 -20.88
CA LYS A 63 -21.83 1.31 -20.74
C LYS A 63 -21.91 -0.06 -20.08
N ASN A 64 -21.85 -0.13 -18.74
CA ASN A 64 -22.68 -1.07 -18.00
C ASN A 64 -23.12 -0.46 -16.66
N LYS A 65 -24.41 -0.15 -16.60
CA LYS A 65 -25.14 0.42 -15.46
C LYS A 65 -25.51 -0.70 -14.49
N SER A 66 -24.62 -1.10 -13.57
CA SER A 66 -25.03 -2.06 -12.53
C SER A 66 -24.31 -1.97 -11.17
N ALA A 67 -23.37 -1.05 -10.94
CA ALA A 67 -22.92 -0.71 -9.59
C ALA A 67 -23.42 0.71 -9.28
N PRO A 68 -24.56 0.87 -8.60
CA PRO A 68 -25.26 2.15 -8.52
C PRO A 68 -24.56 3.07 -7.51
N ASN A 69 -24.13 4.24 -7.99
CA ASN A 69 -23.81 5.47 -7.24
C ASN A 69 -22.55 5.52 -6.35
N GLU A 70 -22.21 4.51 -5.55
CA GLU A 70 -21.07 4.64 -4.61
C GLU A 70 -19.72 4.76 -5.33
N SER A 71 -19.52 3.96 -6.38
CA SER A 71 -18.27 3.98 -7.15
C SER A 71 -17.98 5.32 -7.85
N ALA A 72 -19.03 6.10 -8.15
CA ALA A 72 -18.90 7.44 -8.75
C ALA A 72 -18.48 8.49 -7.72
N GLU A 73 -18.85 8.32 -6.44
CA GLU A 73 -18.49 9.24 -5.37
C GLU A 73 -16.98 9.27 -5.12
N LEU A 74 -16.32 8.11 -5.19
CA LEU A 74 -14.85 8.00 -5.08
C LEU A 74 -14.11 8.73 -6.21
N LEU A 75 -14.72 8.92 -7.38
CA LEU A 75 -14.11 9.71 -8.45
C LEU A 75 -14.02 11.19 -8.10
N HIS A 76 -14.92 11.68 -7.24
CA HIS A 76 -14.91 13.07 -6.78
C HIS A 76 -13.89 13.31 -5.64
N PHE A 77 -13.30 12.27 -5.06
CA PHE A 77 -12.29 12.44 -4.02
C PHE A 77 -10.99 12.98 -4.63
N SER A 78 -10.39 13.98 -3.98
CA SER A 78 -9.01 14.37 -4.28
C SER A 78 -8.06 13.19 -4.02
N ASN A 79 -6.90 13.14 -4.71
CA ASN A 79 -5.89 12.10 -4.48
C ASN A 79 -5.53 12.01 -2.99
N LYS A 80 -5.41 13.17 -2.34
CA LYS A 80 -5.19 13.31 -0.90
C LYS A 80 -6.29 12.69 -0.04
N LYS A 81 -7.57 13.02 -0.29
CA LYS A 81 -8.68 12.43 0.48
C LYS A 81 -8.71 10.91 0.28
N LEU A 82 -8.59 10.45 -0.97
CA LEU A 82 -8.60 9.04 -1.31
C LEU A 82 -7.46 8.26 -0.64
N TYR A 83 -6.24 8.83 -0.65
CA TYR A 83 -5.08 8.27 0.03
C TYR A 83 -5.32 8.09 1.53
N PHE A 84 -5.75 9.16 2.19
CA PHE A 84 -6.02 9.13 3.63
C PHE A 84 -7.08 8.08 3.98
N MET A 85 -8.21 8.07 3.26
CA MET A 85 -9.30 7.12 3.55
C MET A 85 -8.86 5.67 3.34
N ALA A 86 -8.09 5.39 2.28
CA ALA A 86 -7.54 4.06 2.05
C ALA A 86 -6.55 3.63 3.14
N LEU A 87 -5.65 4.53 3.57
CA LEU A 87 -4.70 4.24 4.64
C LEU A 87 -5.40 4.01 5.99
N PHE A 88 -6.40 4.82 6.29
CA PHE A 88 -7.18 4.72 7.53
C PHE A 88 -8.01 3.43 7.56
N ASP A 89 -8.64 3.06 6.45
CA ASP A 89 -9.35 1.79 6.26
C ASP A 89 -8.42 0.59 6.55
N GLN A 90 -7.24 0.60 5.94
CA GLN A 90 -6.22 -0.44 6.10
C GLN A 90 -5.69 -0.53 7.54
N TYR A 91 -5.47 0.62 8.19
CA TYR A 91 -5.07 0.67 9.61
C TYR A 91 -6.08 -0.04 10.50
N ASN A 92 -7.36 0.30 10.34
CA ASN A 92 -8.44 -0.28 11.14
C ASN A 92 -8.72 -1.75 10.82
N ARG A 93 -8.35 -2.23 9.62
CA ARG A 93 -8.43 -3.65 9.27
C ARG A 93 -7.27 -4.43 9.88
N LEU A 94 -6.04 -3.91 9.77
CA LEU A 94 -4.84 -4.55 10.32
C LEU A 94 -4.84 -4.57 11.85
N SER A 95 -5.39 -3.55 12.51
CA SER A 95 -5.44 -3.48 13.99
C SER A 95 -6.22 -4.62 14.63
N ARG A 96 -7.12 -5.28 13.90
CA ARG A 96 -7.90 -6.42 14.40
C ARG A 96 -7.08 -7.68 14.60
N TYR A 97 -5.87 -7.72 14.04
CA TYR A 97 -4.95 -8.86 14.08
C TYR A 97 -3.87 -8.72 15.14
N THR A 98 -3.93 -7.67 15.97
CA THR A 98 -3.08 -7.54 17.16
C THR A 98 -3.93 -7.52 18.44
N PRO A 99 -3.49 -8.19 19.53
CA PRO A 99 -4.12 -8.06 20.83
C PRO A 99 -3.79 -6.71 21.52
N SER A 100 -2.78 -5.98 21.02
CA SER A 100 -2.36 -4.71 21.57
C SER A 100 -3.43 -3.64 21.34
N THR A 101 -3.67 -2.80 22.35
CA THR A 101 -4.58 -1.65 22.21
C THR A 101 -3.96 -0.65 21.23
N THR A 102 -4.52 -0.57 20.03
CA THR A 102 -4.07 0.37 19.00
C THR A 102 -4.60 1.78 19.29
N ALA A 103 -3.77 2.79 19.04
CA ALA A 103 -4.18 4.18 19.17
C ALA A 103 -5.33 4.51 18.20
N MET A 104 -6.30 5.30 18.66
CA MET A 104 -7.46 5.69 17.84
C MET A 104 -7.33 7.13 17.41
N ILE A 105 -7.55 7.39 16.12
CA ILE A 105 -7.67 8.74 15.59
C ILE A 105 -9.10 9.21 15.86
N LYS A 106 -9.27 10.01 16.91
CA LYS A 106 -10.57 10.53 17.32
C LYS A 106 -11.01 11.75 16.53
N SER A 107 -10.04 12.52 16.02
CA SER A 107 -10.29 13.77 15.32
C SER A 107 -9.17 14.03 14.32
N CYS A 108 -9.52 14.60 13.18
CA CYS A 108 -8.60 14.88 12.08
C CYS A 108 -9.13 16.08 11.29
N PRO A 109 -8.69 17.32 11.60
CA PRO A 109 -9.27 18.52 11.02
C PRO A 109 -9.25 18.54 9.48
N ASN A 110 -8.15 18.04 8.88
CA ASN A 110 -7.99 17.99 7.42
C ASN A 110 -8.91 16.95 6.73
N PHE A 111 -9.44 15.97 7.46
CA PHE A 111 -10.20 14.84 6.91
C PHE A 111 -11.46 14.50 7.70
N HIS A 112 -11.98 15.44 8.49
CA HIS A 112 -13.01 15.20 9.50
C HIS A 112 -14.26 14.51 8.96
N SER A 113 -14.78 14.98 7.82
CA SER A 113 -16.00 14.42 7.22
C SER A 113 -15.83 12.96 6.80
N GLY A 114 -14.70 12.60 6.19
CA GLY A 114 -14.48 11.23 5.75
C GLY A 114 -14.18 10.26 6.89
N ILE A 115 -13.60 10.72 8.00
CA ILE A 115 -13.46 9.87 9.20
C ILE A 115 -14.83 9.52 9.78
N ILE A 116 -15.77 10.47 9.82
CA ILE A 116 -17.13 10.21 10.34
C ILE A 116 -17.82 9.14 9.50
N GLU A 117 -17.69 9.20 8.17
CA GLU A 117 -18.22 8.18 7.25
C GLU A 117 -17.67 6.78 7.61
N ILE A 118 -16.35 6.66 7.78
CA ILE A 118 -15.70 5.37 8.06
C ILE A 118 -16.02 4.86 9.46
N LEU A 119 -15.99 5.70 10.48
CA LEU A 119 -16.21 5.28 11.87
C LEU A 119 -17.63 4.72 12.11
N GLY A 120 -18.60 5.06 11.26
CA GLY A 120 -19.95 4.48 11.31
C GLY A 120 -19.99 2.98 10.98
N ASP A 121 -19.07 2.51 10.13
CA ASP A 121 -19.11 1.16 9.55
C ASP A 121 -18.18 0.15 10.25
N TYR A 122 -17.25 0.63 11.08
CA TYR A 122 -16.26 -0.23 11.72
C TYR A 122 -16.78 -0.82 13.05
N PRO A 123 -16.88 -2.16 13.18
CA PRO A 123 -17.17 -2.78 14.46
C PRO A 123 -16.06 -2.46 15.48
N ASN A 124 -16.46 -2.34 16.74
CA ASN A 124 -15.59 -2.05 17.88
C ASN A 124 -14.29 -2.91 17.81
N PRO A 125 -13.10 -2.30 17.92
CA PRO A 125 -11.81 -3.00 17.78
C PRO A 125 -11.56 -4.09 18.82
N ASN A 126 -12.43 -4.24 19.82
CA ASN A 126 -12.34 -5.31 20.82
C ASN A 126 -12.57 -6.73 20.27
N ASN A 127 -12.95 -6.89 19.00
CA ASN A 127 -13.08 -8.21 18.36
C ASN A 127 -11.75 -8.64 17.72
N PHE A 128 -10.78 -8.98 18.56
CA PHE A 128 -9.51 -9.56 18.11
C PHE A 128 -9.76 -10.82 17.27
N LYS A 129 -9.29 -10.83 16.03
CA LYS A 129 -9.23 -12.02 15.19
C LYS A 129 -7.82 -12.56 15.31
N SER A 130 -7.64 -13.73 15.96
CA SER A 130 -6.33 -14.38 15.97
C SER A 130 -5.89 -14.60 14.52
N PRO A 131 -4.78 -13.98 14.08
CA PRO A 131 -4.40 -14.03 12.68
C PRO A 131 -4.02 -15.45 12.22
N LEU A 132 -3.68 -16.36 13.14
CA LEU A 132 -2.96 -17.59 12.82
C LEU A 132 -3.34 -18.75 13.75
N ARG A 133 -3.54 -19.94 13.18
CA ARG A 133 -3.46 -21.22 13.90
C ARG A 133 -2.00 -21.69 13.87
N SER A 134 -1.44 -22.05 15.02
CA SER A 134 -0.03 -22.47 15.17
C SER A 134 0.39 -23.64 14.26
N GLU A 135 -0.58 -24.43 13.79
CA GLU A 135 -0.39 -25.62 12.96
C GLU A 135 -0.06 -25.29 11.49
N ASP A 136 -0.54 -24.14 10.97
CA ASP A 136 -0.31 -23.72 9.58
C ASP A 136 1.11 -23.14 9.36
N TYR A 137 1.86 -22.91 10.43
CA TYR A 137 3.15 -22.20 10.40
C TYR A 137 4.35 -23.04 10.00
N GLN A 138 4.31 -24.35 10.20
CA GLN A 138 5.50 -25.21 10.07
C GLN A 138 5.91 -25.46 8.61
N ALA A 139 5.04 -25.19 7.63
CA ALA A 139 5.25 -25.57 6.24
C ALA A 139 5.76 -24.44 5.30
N GLU A 140 5.58 -23.16 5.64
CA GLU A 140 5.81 -22.02 4.71
C GLU A 140 6.51 -20.81 5.39
N THR A 141 7.56 -21.06 6.18
CA THR A 141 8.18 -20.03 7.06
C THR A 141 9.04 -18.97 6.36
N THR A 142 9.41 -19.12 5.09
CA THR A 142 10.37 -18.19 4.43
C THR A 142 9.74 -17.19 3.48
N THR A 143 8.50 -17.42 3.07
CA THR A 143 7.87 -16.66 1.98
C THR A 143 6.61 -15.91 2.42
N HIS A 144 6.14 -16.16 3.63
CA HIS A 144 4.99 -15.47 4.18
C HIS A 144 5.30 -13.97 4.36
N VAL A 145 4.43 -13.09 3.83
CA VAL A 145 4.64 -11.63 3.83
C VAL A 145 4.87 -11.08 5.25
N GLY A 146 4.17 -11.62 6.26
CA GLY A 146 4.37 -11.25 7.66
C GLY A 146 5.79 -11.52 8.19
N MET A 147 6.57 -12.39 7.55
CA MET A 147 7.96 -12.67 7.92
C MET A 147 8.94 -11.58 7.48
N GLN A 148 8.52 -10.74 6.53
CA GLN A 148 9.31 -9.63 5.98
C GLN A 148 9.02 -8.31 6.71
N LEU A 149 8.13 -8.32 7.72
CA LEU A 149 7.86 -7.14 8.52
C LEU A 149 9.08 -6.78 9.39
N PRO A 150 9.42 -5.48 9.49
CA PRO A 150 10.50 -5.03 10.35
C PRO A 150 10.13 -5.14 11.82
N MET A 151 11.09 -5.56 12.65
CA MET A 151 10.94 -5.62 14.11
C MET A 151 11.18 -4.27 14.79
N GLN A 152 11.55 -3.23 14.03
CA GLN A 152 11.91 -1.91 14.53
C GLN A 152 11.20 -0.79 13.78
N LYS A 153 10.97 0.33 14.48
CA LYS A 153 10.20 1.45 13.95
C LYS A 153 10.94 2.22 12.84
N ASN A 154 12.23 2.44 13.02
CA ASN A 154 13.04 3.34 12.19
C ASN A 154 14.04 2.59 11.29
N ASP A 155 13.87 1.27 11.16
CA ASP A 155 14.74 0.42 10.37
C ASP A 155 13.90 -0.63 9.63
N PHE A 156 14.40 -1.09 8.49
CA PHE A 156 13.88 -2.23 7.73
C PHE A 156 14.34 -3.57 8.35
N HIS A 157 15.45 -3.54 9.07
CA HIS A 157 16.07 -4.72 9.67
C HIS A 157 16.16 -4.58 11.21
N PRO A 158 16.20 -5.71 11.95
CA PRO A 158 15.96 -7.06 11.46
C PRO A 158 14.48 -7.28 11.11
N THR A 159 14.21 -8.11 10.11
CA THR A 159 12.86 -8.62 9.83
C THR A 159 12.50 -9.75 10.80
N VAL A 160 11.23 -10.16 10.83
CA VAL A 160 10.79 -11.31 11.62
C VAL A 160 11.59 -12.57 11.27
N SER A 161 11.86 -12.84 9.99
CA SER A 161 12.64 -14.01 9.57
C SER A 161 14.08 -13.98 10.05
N GLU A 162 14.75 -12.83 9.96
CA GLU A 162 16.13 -12.63 10.43
C GLU A 162 16.22 -12.73 11.96
N PHE A 163 15.25 -12.13 12.65
CA PHE A 163 15.17 -12.19 14.11
C PHE A 163 14.90 -13.63 14.57
N PHE A 164 13.98 -14.34 13.92
CA PHE A 164 13.68 -15.73 14.24
C PHE A 164 14.88 -16.67 13.99
N ALA A 165 15.62 -16.47 12.90
CA ALA A 165 16.82 -17.24 12.59
C ALA A 165 17.94 -17.06 13.63
N SER A 166 18.04 -15.86 14.23
CA SER A 166 19.05 -15.52 15.24
C SER A 166 18.62 -15.84 16.67
N ALA A 167 17.33 -15.75 16.99
CA ALA A 167 16.78 -15.94 18.33
C ALA A 167 16.19 -17.35 18.52
N LYS A 168 17.05 -18.32 18.86
CA LYS A 168 16.63 -19.71 19.13
C LYS A 168 15.59 -19.78 20.24
N GLY A 169 14.46 -20.42 19.97
CA GLY A 169 13.43 -20.75 20.97
C GLY A 169 12.34 -19.69 21.17
N GLN A 170 12.33 -18.60 20.39
CA GLN A 170 11.20 -17.67 20.43
C GLN A 170 10.00 -18.21 19.67
N ASN A 171 8.80 -17.87 20.15
CA ASN A 171 7.56 -18.18 19.47
C ASN A 171 7.39 -17.25 18.26
N LEU A 172 7.26 -17.85 17.08
CA LEU A 172 7.14 -17.11 15.84
C LEU A 172 5.86 -16.26 15.75
N TYR A 173 4.79 -16.70 16.40
CA TYR A 173 3.55 -15.94 16.52
C TYR A 173 3.78 -14.62 17.27
N ASP A 174 4.45 -14.68 18.43
CA ASP A 174 4.73 -13.49 19.25
C ASP A 174 5.61 -12.49 18.49
N LEU A 175 6.56 -12.99 17.68
CA LEU A 175 7.38 -12.15 16.82
C LEU A 175 6.57 -11.45 15.72
N GLN A 176 5.66 -12.14 15.05
CA GLN A 176 4.81 -11.53 14.03
C GLN A 176 3.84 -10.50 14.63
N ILE A 177 3.24 -10.80 15.79
CA ILE A 177 2.39 -9.83 16.50
C ILE A 177 3.20 -8.58 16.84
N LYS A 178 4.42 -8.74 17.36
CA LYS A 178 5.29 -7.61 17.68
C LYS A 178 5.67 -6.80 16.43
N ALA A 179 5.96 -7.45 15.30
CA ALA A 179 6.26 -6.75 14.05
C ALA A 179 5.03 -6.02 13.49
N LEU A 180 3.84 -6.63 13.61
CA LEU A 180 2.59 -5.99 13.23
C LEU A 180 2.28 -4.77 14.10
N ASP A 181 2.55 -4.84 15.41
CA ASP A 181 2.42 -3.69 16.33
C ASP A 181 3.35 -2.54 15.93
N VAL A 182 4.60 -2.86 15.57
CA VAL A 182 5.55 -1.87 15.05
C VAL A 182 5.02 -1.24 13.77
N HIS A 183 4.51 -2.04 12.83
CA HIS A 183 3.94 -1.57 11.57
C HIS A 183 2.71 -0.68 11.78
N LEU A 184 1.79 -1.09 12.65
CA LEU A 184 0.61 -0.31 13.04
C LEU A 184 1.01 1.02 13.69
N SER A 185 2.05 1.04 14.51
CA SER A 185 2.57 2.30 15.05
C SER A 185 3.07 3.23 13.94
N LYS A 186 3.77 2.73 12.92
CA LYS A 186 4.19 3.57 11.77
C LYS A 186 2.98 4.10 10.99
N MET A 187 1.99 3.24 10.73
CA MET A 187 0.77 3.66 10.04
C MET A 187 0.01 4.74 10.83
N TYR A 188 -0.06 4.61 12.15
CA TYR A 188 -0.68 5.61 13.02
C TYR A 188 0.07 6.94 12.98
N ASP A 189 1.40 6.92 13.10
CA ASP A 189 2.23 8.13 12.99
C ASP A 189 1.99 8.85 11.66
N GLU A 190 1.91 8.12 10.55
CA GLU A 190 1.62 8.69 9.24
C GLU A 190 0.21 9.30 9.18
N LEU A 191 -0.79 8.60 9.72
CA LEU A 191 -2.15 9.12 9.75
C LEU A 191 -2.26 10.37 10.63
N GLU A 192 -1.52 10.44 11.74
CA GLU A 192 -1.43 11.62 12.59
C GLU A 192 -0.77 12.80 11.85
N GLU A 193 0.32 12.54 11.13
CA GLU A 193 0.99 13.51 10.27
C GLU A 193 0.03 14.07 9.20
N LEU A 194 -0.69 13.19 8.49
CA LEU A 194 -1.72 13.59 7.54
C LEU A 194 -2.83 14.39 8.22
N CYS A 195 -3.23 14.04 9.44
CA CYS A 195 -4.24 14.79 10.17
C CYS A 195 -3.79 16.20 10.54
N GLN A 196 -2.52 16.38 10.91
CA GLN A 196 -1.95 17.67 11.30
C GLN A 196 -1.64 18.54 10.08
N TYR A 197 -0.93 18.00 9.09
CA TYR A 197 -0.35 18.75 7.98
C TYR A 197 -1.09 18.57 6.65
N GLY A 198 -1.95 17.55 6.56
CA GLY A 198 -2.67 17.21 5.32
C GLY A 198 -1.79 16.52 4.27
N THR A 199 -0.54 16.19 4.58
CA THR A 199 0.43 15.53 3.69
C THR A 199 1.39 14.66 4.52
N SER A 200 2.02 13.68 3.88
CA SER A 200 3.11 12.85 4.40
C SER A 200 4.11 12.56 3.28
N ASP A 201 5.31 12.12 3.61
CA ASP A 201 6.30 11.68 2.60
C ASP A 201 5.76 10.56 1.70
N ASN A 202 5.07 9.60 2.30
CA ASN A 202 4.43 8.50 1.59
C ASN A 202 3.25 8.95 0.71
N TYR A 203 2.53 10.00 1.11
CA TYR A 203 1.53 10.64 0.24
C TYR A 203 2.19 11.25 -1.01
N TYR A 204 3.33 11.91 -0.88
CA TYR A 204 4.04 12.46 -2.04
C TYR A 204 4.57 11.36 -2.97
N ILE A 205 5.04 10.23 -2.42
CA ILE A 205 5.37 9.05 -3.23
C ILE A 205 4.16 8.58 -4.04
N PHE A 206 2.99 8.51 -3.40
CA PHE A 206 1.74 8.13 -4.07
C PHE A 206 1.30 9.15 -5.14
N GLU A 207 1.39 10.45 -4.86
CA GLU A 207 1.05 11.52 -5.81
C GLU A 207 1.97 11.52 -7.04
N ASN A 208 3.27 11.31 -6.81
CA ASN A 208 4.26 11.15 -7.87
C ASN A 208 3.98 9.90 -8.73
N LEU A 209 3.64 8.78 -8.09
CA LEU A 209 3.24 7.57 -8.82
C LEU A 209 1.98 7.83 -9.65
N THR A 210 0.98 8.51 -9.10
CA THR A 210 -0.26 8.85 -9.83
C THR A 210 0.05 9.66 -11.08
N THR A 211 0.83 10.73 -10.92
CA THR A 211 1.28 11.59 -12.03
C THR A 211 2.08 10.78 -13.06
N TYR A 212 2.96 9.89 -12.62
CA TYR A 212 3.73 9.03 -13.50
C TYR A 212 2.83 8.14 -14.34
N ILE A 213 1.84 7.46 -13.74
CA ILE A 213 0.96 6.53 -14.44
C ILE A 213 0.05 7.25 -15.45
N GLU A 214 -0.40 8.46 -15.12
CA GLU A 214 -1.16 9.31 -16.05
C GLU A 214 -0.35 9.63 -17.32
N THR A 215 0.97 9.85 -17.19
CA THR A 215 1.85 10.09 -18.33
C THR A 215 2.31 8.82 -19.04
N LYS A 216 2.52 7.74 -18.29
CA LYS A 216 3.05 6.46 -18.75
C LYS A 216 2.21 5.33 -18.18
N LYS A 217 1.21 4.91 -18.96
CA LYS A 217 0.32 3.79 -18.61
C LYS A 217 1.15 2.57 -18.17
N LEU A 218 0.93 2.09 -16.95
CA LEU A 218 1.54 0.84 -16.48
C LEU A 218 0.82 -0.36 -17.06
N THR A 219 1.56 -1.21 -17.77
CA THR A 219 1.08 -2.50 -18.23
C THR A 219 1.28 -3.57 -17.15
N GLN A 220 0.49 -4.63 -17.22
CA GLN A 220 0.59 -5.77 -16.32
C GLN A 220 1.93 -6.51 -16.50
N ASN A 221 2.84 -6.37 -15.54
CA ASN A 221 4.06 -7.17 -15.43
C ASN A 221 4.65 -7.06 -14.02
N ASN A 222 5.62 -7.93 -13.70
CA ASN A 222 6.21 -8.01 -12.37
C ASN A 222 6.97 -6.75 -11.96
N GLU A 223 7.68 -6.10 -12.88
CA GLU A 223 8.45 -4.89 -12.58
C GLU A 223 7.52 -3.70 -12.26
N ASN A 224 6.45 -3.54 -13.03
CA ASN A 224 5.43 -2.52 -12.79
C ASN A 224 4.66 -2.80 -11.49
N PHE A 225 4.42 -4.06 -11.14
CA PHE A 225 3.83 -4.39 -9.85
C PHE A 225 4.77 -4.05 -8.69
N LYS A 226 6.07 -4.34 -8.81
CA LYS A 226 7.07 -3.92 -7.82
C LYS A 226 7.08 -2.40 -7.62
N ILE A 227 6.84 -1.61 -8.67
CA ILE A 227 6.68 -0.15 -8.55
C ILE A 227 5.47 0.20 -7.67
N LEU A 228 4.32 -0.47 -7.86
CA LEU A 228 3.14 -0.26 -7.00
C LEU A 228 3.43 -0.61 -5.53
N MET A 229 4.17 -1.71 -5.30
CA MET A 229 4.57 -2.16 -3.95
C MET A 229 5.56 -1.23 -3.24
N ARG A 230 6.14 -0.23 -3.92
CA ARG A 230 6.89 0.84 -3.24
C ARG A 230 5.98 1.80 -2.47
N THR A 231 4.66 1.71 -2.64
CA THR A 231 3.69 2.56 -1.94
C THR A 231 3.08 1.85 -0.74
N THR A 232 2.82 2.63 0.31
CA THR A 232 2.18 2.17 1.55
C THR A 232 0.86 1.45 1.29
N LEU A 233 0.02 1.99 0.40
CA LEU A 233 -1.34 1.46 0.17
C LEU A 233 -1.34 0.06 -0.43
N PHE A 234 -0.47 -0.23 -1.40
CA PHE A 234 -0.41 -1.55 -2.02
C PHE A 234 0.23 -2.58 -1.07
N THR A 235 1.33 -2.20 -0.39
CA THR A 235 1.99 -3.04 0.60
C THR A 235 1.06 -3.40 1.75
N ASN A 236 0.34 -2.43 2.30
CA ASN A 236 -0.63 -2.66 3.35
C ASN A 236 -1.80 -3.51 2.88
N GLN A 237 -2.25 -3.34 1.63
CA GLN A 237 -3.33 -4.20 1.11
C GLN A 237 -2.87 -5.66 1.01
N VAL A 238 -1.64 -5.92 0.57
CA VAL A 238 -1.06 -7.27 0.54
C VAL A 238 -0.98 -7.85 1.95
N LEU A 239 -0.49 -7.07 2.92
CA LEU A 239 -0.45 -7.49 4.32
C LEU A 239 -1.84 -7.82 4.86
N THR A 240 -2.80 -6.91 4.63
CA THR A 240 -4.18 -7.07 5.12
C THR A 240 -4.82 -8.32 4.54
N ASN A 241 -4.70 -8.52 3.22
CA ASN A 241 -5.21 -9.70 2.55
C ASN A 241 -4.55 -10.98 3.08
N THR A 242 -3.26 -10.94 3.36
CA THR A 242 -2.54 -12.09 3.95
C THR A 242 -3.13 -12.46 5.30
N PHE A 243 -3.29 -11.49 6.23
CA PHE A 243 -3.88 -11.77 7.55
C PHE A 243 -5.37 -12.14 7.49
N GLU A 244 -6.14 -11.56 6.57
CA GLU A 244 -7.54 -11.92 6.32
C GLU A 244 -7.68 -13.35 5.79
N GLY A 245 -6.87 -13.73 4.81
CA GLY A 245 -6.89 -15.06 4.19
C GLY A 245 -6.54 -16.18 5.17
N LEU A 246 -5.70 -15.90 6.17
CA LEU A 246 -5.37 -16.84 7.24
C LEU A 246 -6.53 -17.01 8.23
N SER A 247 -7.28 -15.94 8.50
CA SER A 247 -8.38 -15.96 9.46
C SER A 247 -9.65 -16.65 8.94
N GLU A 248 -9.85 -16.75 7.62
CA GLU A 248 -11.16 -17.07 7.01
C GLU A 248 -11.20 -18.38 6.20
N LYS A 249 -10.50 -19.46 6.63
CA LYS A 249 -10.70 -20.82 6.05
C LYS A 249 -12.13 -21.39 6.22
N GLY A 250 -13.09 -20.64 6.79
CA GLY A 250 -14.51 -20.99 6.83
C GLY A 250 -15.30 -20.19 5.78
N ARG A 251 -16.23 -20.83 5.07
CA ARG A 251 -17.14 -20.26 4.04
C ARG A 251 -17.31 -18.74 4.19
N GLN A 252 -16.66 -17.95 3.33
CA GLN A 252 -16.91 -16.52 3.30
C GLN A 252 -18.40 -16.29 2.99
N PRO A 253 -19.11 -15.47 3.78
CA PRO A 253 -20.45 -15.06 3.40
C PRO A 253 -20.37 -14.32 2.06
N ALA A 254 -21.39 -14.44 1.22
CA ALA A 254 -21.48 -13.78 -0.08
C ALA A 254 -21.36 -12.23 -0.04
N ASN A 255 -21.34 -11.63 1.15
CA ASN A 255 -21.09 -10.20 1.42
C ASN A 255 -19.64 -9.87 1.85
N GLY A 256 -18.69 -10.81 1.77
CA GLY A 256 -17.27 -10.57 2.09
C GLY A 256 -16.57 -9.55 1.17
N GLU A 257 -17.23 -9.12 0.08
CA GLU A 257 -16.77 -8.07 -0.84
C GLU A 257 -16.79 -6.66 -0.24
N LEU A 258 -17.33 -6.46 0.96
CA LEU A 258 -17.68 -5.13 1.48
C LEU A 258 -16.53 -4.25 1.99
N ASN A 259 -15.26 -4.69 2.03
CA ASN A 259 -14.24 -3.97 2.81
C ASN A 259 -12.96 -3.59 2.04
N ARG A 260 -13.09 -3.25 0.75
CA ARG A 260 -11.98 -2.66 -0.04
C ARG A 260 -12.37 -1.36 -0.75
N TYR A 261 -13.49 -0.75 -0.36
CA TYR A 261 -14.11 0.35 -1.09
C TYR A 261 -13.13 1.47 -1.48
N TYR A 262 -12.36 1.99 -0.51
CA TYR A 262 -11.39 3.06 -0.77
C TYR A 262 -10.16 2.59 -1.57
N PHE A 263 -9.65 1.38 -1.30
CA PHE A 263 -8.54 0.81 -2.06
C PHE A 263 -8.92 0.54 -3.52
N ASP A 264 -10.15 0.10 -3.79
CA ASP A 264 -10.66 -0.04 -5.15
C ASP A 264 -10.75 1.32 -5.86
N GLY A 265 -11.07 2.38 -5.11
CA GLY A 265 -10.96 3.76 -5.59
C GLY A 265 -9.53 4.10 -6.03
N VAL A 266 -8.52 3.71 -5.25
CA VAL A 266 -7.09 3.90 -5.57
C VAL A 266 -6.71 3.13 -6.83
N VAL A 267 -7.08 1.85 -6.91
CA VAL A 267 -6.82 1.00 -8.08
C VAL A 267 -7.44 1.57 -9.35
N ARG A 268 -8.69 2.08 -9.27
CA ARG A 268 -9.38 2.73 -10.38
C ARG A 268 -8.72 4.05 -10.76
N ARG A 269 -8.36 4.89 -9.79
CA ARG A 269 -7.67 6.17 -10.00
C ARG A 269 -6.35 5.98 -10.75
N LEU A 270 -5.60 4.95 -10.40
CA LEU A 270 -4.33 4.61 -11.03
C LEU A 270 -4.50 3.80 -12.33
N ASN A 271 -5.73 3.40 -12.71
CA ASN A 271 -5.97 2.53 -13.87
C ASN A 271 -5.14 1.23 -13.82
N VAL A 272 -5.00 0.64 -12.64
CA VAL A 272 -4.23 -0.61 -12.41
C VAL A 272 -5.12 -1.74 -11.91
N GLY A 273 -6.33 -1.88 -12.49
CA GLY A 273 -7.28 -2.94 -12.13
C GLY A 273 -6.68 -4.36 -12.16
N TRP A 274 -5.69 -4.58 -13.03
CA TRP A 274 -4.92 -5.83 -13.11
C TRP A 274 -4.15 -6.17 -11.83
N ALA A 275 -3.77 -5.17 -11.02
CA ALA A 275 -2.94 -5.35 -9.83
C ALA A 275 -3.69 -6.08 -8.71
N VAL A 276 -5.02 -6.03 -8.67
CA VAL A 276 -5.81 -6.71 -7.63
C VAL A 276 -5.60 -8.22 -7.64
N ASN A 277 -5.38 -8.79 -8.83
CA ASN A 277 -5.11 -10.22 -8.98
C ASN A 277 -3.77 -10.63 -8.34
N PHE A 278 -2.81 -9.71 -8.28
CA PHE A 278 -1.50 -9.97 -7.68
C PHE A 278 -1.57 -9.92 -6.14
N ILE A 279 -2.55 -9.19 -5.60
CA ILE A 279 -2.71 -8.98 -4.16
C ILE A 279 -3.63 -10.07 -3.54
N ASP A 280 -4.18 -10.97 -4.36
CA ASP A 280 -5.02 -12.08 -3.89
C ASP A 280 -4.18 -13.11 -3.10
N PRO A 281 -4.54 -13.44 -1.84
CA PRO A 281 -3.85 -14.45 -1.04
C PRO A 281 -3.68 -15.81 -1.72
N SER A 282 -4.60 -16.18 -2.61
CA SER A 282 -4.51 -17.43 -3.37
C SER A 282 -3.36 -17.45 -4.37
N GLN A 283 -2.93 -16.28 -4.86
CA GLN A 283 -1.81 -16.08 -5.78
C GLN A 283 -0.50 -15.77 -5.04
N LEU A 284 -0.58 -15.34 -3.78
CA LEU A 284 0.57 -15.04 -2.92
C LEU A 284 1.22 -16.28 -2.29
N ARG A 285 0.67 -17.49 -2.53
CA ARG A 285 1.34 -18.73 -2.13
C ARG A 285 2.62 -18.87 -2.92
N ALA A 286 3.73 -18.73 -2.22
CA ALA A 286 5.03 -18.80 -2.85
C ALA A 286 5.32 -20.23 -3.34
N ASN A 287 5.97 -20.29 -4.50
CA ASN A 287 6.61 -21.50 -4.99
C ASN A 287 7.71 -21.99 -4.05
#